data_AF-A0AAD3NMC1-F1
#
_entry.id   AF-A0AAD3NMC1-F1
#
_cell.length_a   1.000
_cell.length_b   1.000
_cell.length_c   1.000
_cell.angle_alpha   90.00
_cell.angle_beta   90.00
_cell.angle_gamma   90.00
#
_symmetry.space_group_name_H-M   'P 1'
#
loop_
_entity.id
_entity.type
_entity.pdbx_description
1 polymer ?
#
loop_
_entity_poly.entity_id
_entity_poly.type
_entity_poly.pdbx_seq_one_letter_code
_entity_poly.pdbx_strand_id
1 'polypeptide(L)'
;MGPGDFCLRHCHHIQPLRSSYVSDLLEAVLQKARLTAYATQDSHVTDKLEAENEVNNEMPNRMSLFYAEATPMLKTLSNATTKFVSENKTLPIEDTTDCLSTMACVCRVMLETPEYRCRFTNTDTMLFCMRVMVGVIILYDHVHPVGAFAKTSKIDMKGCIKVLKEQPSNSVEGLLNALRYTTRHLNDDSTSKQIRALLQ
;
A
#
# COMPACT_ATOMS: atom_id res chain seq x y z
N MET A 1 -25.04 14.83 -15.72
CA MET A 1 -24.58 14.14 -14.49
C MET A 1 -23.17 13.66 -14.76
N GLY A 2 -22.17 14.31 -14.17
CA GLY A 2 -20.76 14.00 -14.40
C GLY A 2 -20.23 12.98 -13.39
N PRO A 3 -19.13 12.26 -13.71
CA PRO A 3 -18.49 11.30 -12.81
C PRO A 3 -18.04 11.89 -11.46
N GLY A 4 -17.87 13.22 -11.37
CA GLY A 4 -17.50 13.92 -10.13
C GLY A 4 -18.62 13.99 -9.07
N ASP A 5 -19.90 13.93 -9.47
CA ASP A 5 -21.03 14.00 -8.52
C ASP A 5 -21.23 12.67 -7.78
N PHE A 6 -20.82 11.55 -8.38
CA PHE A 6 -20.87 10.24 -7.75
C PHE A 6 -19.82 10.13 -6.63
N CYS A 7 -18.63 10.69 -6.86
CA CYS A 7 -17.56 10.78 -5.88
C CYS A 7 -17.94 11.67 -4.67
N LEU A 8 -18.62 12.80 -4.89
CA LEU A 8 -19.02 13.70 -3.80
C LEU A 8 -20.11 13.09 -2.90
N ARG A 9 -21.12 12.44 -3.48
CA ARG A 9 -22.19 11.78 -2.70
C ARG A 9 -21.67 10.56 -1.96
N HIS A 10 -20.77 9.78 -2.56
CA HIS A 10 -20.10 8.70 -1.85
C HIS A 10 -19.13 9.25 -0.79
N CYS A 11 -18.43 10.36 -1.00
CA CYS A 11 -17.57 10.95 0.04
C CYS A 11 -18.33 11.34 1.32
N HIS A 12 -19.55 11.90 1.20
CA HIS A 12 -20.37 12.25 2.36
C HIS A 12 -21.01 11.02 3.05
N HIS A 13 -21.33 9.95 2.29
CA HIS A 13 -21.83 8.68 2.85
C HIS A 13 -20.72 7.71 3.29
N ILE A 14 -19.47 7.97 2.94
CA ILE A 14 -18.28 7.23 3.41
C ILE A 14 -17.73 7.82 4.72
N GLN A 15 -18.16 9.01 5.14
CA GLN A 15 -17.77 9.59 6.44
C GLN A 15 -18.10 8.70 7.67
N PRO A 16 -19.22 7.94 7.73
CA PRO A 16 -19.46 6.99 8.81
C PRO A 16 -18.91 5.58 8.55
N LEU A 17 -18.66 5.19 7.28
CA LEU A 17 -18.02 3.90 6.94
C LEU A 17 -16.49 3.92 7.10
N ARG A 18 -15.93 5.11 7.40
CA ARG A 18 -14.50 5.38 7.51
C ARG A 18 -13.80 4.82 8.75
N SER A 19 -14.50 4.22 9.72
CA SER A 19 -13.86 3.97 11.03
C SER A 19 -13.33 2.55 11.29
N SER A 20 -13.92 1.46 10.79
CA SER A 20 -13.71 0.17 11.48
C SER A 20 -12.92 -0.94 10.76
N TYR A 21 -12.62 -0.82 9.46
CA TYR A 21 -11.99 -1.95 8.76
C TYR A 21 -10.71 -1.57 8.01
N VAL A 22 -10.72 -0.53 7.18
CA VAL A 22 -9.53 -0.19 6.37
C VAL A 22 -8.60 0.77 7.11
N SER A 23 -9.14 1.69 7.93
CA SER A 23 -8.35 2.49 8.88
C SER A 23 -7.73 1.59 9.93
N ASP A 24 -8.51 0.70 10.55
CA ASP A 24 -8.00 -0.26 11.55
C ASP A 24 -6.98 -1.24 10.98
N LEU A 25 -7.14 -1.73 9.74
CA LEU A 25 -6.14 -2.61 9.13
C LEU A 25 -4.84 -1.85 8.79
N LEU A 26 -4.94 -0.62 8.30
CA LEU A 26 -3.76 0.17 7.91
C LEU A 26 -3.08 0.83 9.12
N GLU A 27 -3.83 1.29 10.13
CA GLU A 27 -3.31 1.70 11.44
C GLU A 27 -2.75 0.51 12.20
N ALA A 28 -3.37 -0.67 12.21
CA ALA A 28 -2.75 -1.86 12.81
C ALA A 28 -1.45 -2.22 12.09
N VAL A 29 -1.40 -2.14 10.75
CA VAL A 29 -0.19 -2.39 9.97
C VAL A 29 0.91 -1.35 10.25
N LEU A 30 0.56 -0.06 10.32
CA LEU A 30 1.51 1.03 10.55
C LEU A 30 1.93 1.15 12.02
N GLN A 31 1.02 0.94 12.96
CA GLN A 31 1.27 0.96 14.41
C GLN A 31 2.13 -0.24 14.82
N LYS A 32 1.92 -1.42 14.21
CA LYS A 32 2.76 -2.60 14.46
C LYS A 32 4.14 -2.43 13.85
N ALA A 33 4.27 -1.85 12.65
CA ALA A 33 5.56 -1.45 12.09
C ALA A 33 6.30 -0.42 12.98
N ARG A 34 5.57 0.52 13.60
CA ARG A 34 6.12 1.49 14.56
C ARG A 34 6.57 0.81 15.86
N LEU A 35 5.77 -0.10 16.41
CA LEU A 35 6.07 -0.85 17.63
C LEU A 35 7.26 -1.81 17.46
N THR A 36 7.40 -2.44 16.29
CA THR A 36 8.56 -3.29 16.00
C THR A 36 9.86 -2.49 15.90
N ALA A 37 9.82 -1.25 15.40
CA ALA A 37 10.99 -0.37 15.40
C ALA A 37 11.43 0.07 16.82
N TYR A 38 10.51 0.13 17.79
CA TYR A 38 10.84 0.36 19.21
C TYR A 38 11.29 -0.92 19.92
N ALA A 39 10.80 -2.09 19.52
CA ALA A 39 11.17 -3.39 20.13
C ALA A 39 12.62 -3.83 19.83
N THR A 40 13.31 -3.21 18.87
CA THR A 40 14.74 -3.45 18.59
C THR A 40 15.72 -2.79 19.58
N GLN A 41 15.23 -2.14 20.64
CA GLN A 41 16.08 -1.41 21.60
C GLN A 41 16.07 -1.93 23.04
N ASP A 42 15.40 -3.03 23.36
CA ASP A 42 15.40 -3.58 24.73
C ASP A 42 15.87 -5.04 24.76
N SER A 43 17.16 -5.23 24.50
CA SER A 43 17.88 -6.46 24.77
C SER A 43 18.22 -6.55 26.26
N HIS A 44 17.25 -6.67 27.17
CA HIS A 44 17.55 -7.03 28.56
C HIS A 44 16.35 -7.50 29.44
N VAL A 45 15.52 -8.44 28.99
CA VAL A 45 14.72 -9.24 29.95
C VAL A 45 14.64 -10.70 29.48
N THR A 46 15.78 -11.38 29.53
CA THR A 46 15.86 -12.84 29.49
C THR A 46 16.08 -13.31 30.92
N ASP A 47 15.01 -13.56 31.67
CA ASP A 47 15.00 -14.65 32.63
C ASP A 47 13.57 -15.00 33.05
N LYS A 48 13.29 -16.30 33.09
CA LYS A 48 11.98 -16.96 33.28
C LYS A 48 11.00 -16.88 32.12
N LEU A 49 11.09 -17.84 31.20
CA LEU A 49 9.96 -18.57 30.58
C LEU A 49 10.50 -19.75 29.69
N GLU A 50 11.62 -20.37 30.06
CA GLU A 50 12.28 -21.42 29.26
C GLU A 50 11.68 -22.84 29.40
N ALA A 51 10.51 -23.04 30.03
CA ALA A 51 10.11 -24.38 30.43
C ALA A 51 8.96 -25.06 29.66
N GLU A 52 8.16 -24.39 28.82
CA GLU A 52 6.95 -25.05 28.24
C GLU A 52 6.55 -24.58 26.83
N ASN A 53 7.49 -24.29 25.94
CA ASN A 53 7.20 -24.32 24.51
C ASN A 53 8.47 -24.69 23.77
N GLU A 54 8.60 -25.96 23.38
CA GLU A 54 9.50 -26.33 22.28
C GLU A 54 9.11 -25.48 21.06
N VAL A 55 9.79 -24.35 20.88
CA VAL A 55 9.64 -23.54 19.69
C VAL A 55 10.22 -24.36 18.54
N ASN A 56 9.34 -25.04 17.80
CA ASN A 56 9.65 -25.58 16.49
C ASN A 56 10.42 -24.50 15.70
N ASN A 57 11.64 -24.80 15.27
CA ASN A 57 12.58 -23.86 14.60
C ASN A 57 11.97 -23.16 13.37
N GLU A 58 10.80 -23.59 12.90
CA GLU A 58 10.00 -22.93 11.86
C GLU A 58 9.55 -21.51 12.25
N MET A 59 9.10 -21.28 13.49
CA MET A 59 8.54 -19.97 13.89
C MET A 59 9.60 -18.86 13.91
N PRO A 60 10.80 -19.06 14.50
CA PRO A 60 11.89 -18.10 14.42
C PRO A 60 12.33 -17.82 12.98
N ASN A 61 12.45 -18.84 12.12
CA ASN A 61 12.80 -18.65 10.71
C ASN A 61 11.77 -17.83 9.94
N ARG A 62 10.47 -18.04 10.20
CA ARG A 62 9.38 -17.23 9.60
C ARG A 62 9.41 -15.80 10.12
N MET A 63 9.76 -15.58 11.38
CA MET A 63 9.97 -14.22 11.92
C MET A 63 11.18 -13.54 11.26
N SER A 64 12.31 -14.25 11.08
CA SER A 64 13.49 -13.72 10.40
C SER A 64 13.20 -13.31 8.96
N LEU A 65 12.53 -14.16 8.17
CA LEU A 65 12.14 -13.84 6.79
C LEU A 65 11.15 -12.69 6.73
N PHE A 66 10.22 -12.62 7.68
CA PHE A 66 9.26 -11.52 7.76
C PHE A 66 9.95 -10.17 7.96
N TYR A 67 10.96 -10.08 8.84
CA TYR A 67 11.68 -8.82 9.09
C TYR A 67 12.79 -8.52 8.08
N ALA A 68 13.24 -9.50 7.28
CA ALA A 68 14.18 -9.26 6.19
C ALA A 68 13.55 -8.49 5.01
N GLU A 69 12.22 -8.49 4.90
CA GLU A 69 11.48 -7.77 3.87
C GLU A 69 11.40 -6.27 4.19
N ALA A 70 11.67 -5.41 3.19
CA ALA A 70 11.62 -3.96 3.36
C ALA A 70 10.25 -3.42 3.81
N THR A 71 9.17 -4.12 3.47
CA THR A 71 7.79 -3.80 3.86
C THR A 71 7.02 -5.08 4.23
N PRO A 72 7.24 -5.65 5.43
CA PRO A 72 6.74 -6.98 5.81
C PRO A 72 5.22 -7.11 5.69
N MET A 73 4.50 -6.10 6.15
CA MET A 73 3.04 -6.10 6.17
C MET A 73 2.44 -5.94 4.78
N LEU A 74 3.05 -5.11 3.93
CA LEU A 74 2.60 -4.95 2.55
C LEU A 74 2.88 -6.22 1.74
N LYS A 75 4.01 -6.90 2.01
CA LYS A 75 4.32 -8.21 1.44
C LYS A 75 3.28 -9.26 1.84
N THR A 76 2.90 -9.30 3.13
CA THR A 76 1.84 -10.19 3.61
C THR A 76 0.50 -9.90 2.94
N LEU A 77 0.09 -8.63 2.85
CA LEU A 77 -1.14 -8.24 2.15
C LEU A 77 -1.10 -8.64 0.69
N SER A 78 0.02 -8.37 -0.01
CA SER A 78 0.22 -8.75 -1.40
C SER A 78 0.11 -10.26 -1.61
N ASN A 79 0.77 -11.04 -0.78
CA ASN A 79 0.68 -12.50 -0.83
C ASN A 79 -0.75 -12.99 -0.56
N ALA A 80 -1.46 -12.38 0.40
CA ALA A 80 -2.85 -12.71 0.69
C ALA A 80 -3.79 -12.36 -0.47
N THR A 81 -3.60 -11.21 -1.14
CA THR A 81 -4.41 -10.82 -2.30
C THR A 81 -4.13 -11.74 -3.49
N THR A 82 -2.87 -12.07 -3.77
CA THR A 82 -2.51 -13.05 -4.82
C THR A 82 -3.11 -14.42 -4.52
N LYS A 83 -3.10 -14.85 -3.25
CA LYS A 83 -3.72 -16.10 -2.81
C LYS A 83 -5.24 -16.07 -2.97
N PHE A 84 -5.89 -14.96 -2.60
CA PHE A 84 -7.33 -14.79 -2.78
C PHE A 84 -7.74 -14.97 -4.25
N VAL A 85 -7.00 -14.35 -5.17
CA VAL A 85 -7.27 -14.47 -6.62
C VAL A 85 -7.01 -15.89 -7.14
N SER A 86 -5.98 -16.57 -6.62
CA SER A 86 -5.68 -17.95 -7.07
C SER A 86 -6.65 -19.00 -6.54
N GLU A 87 -7.22 -18.79 -5.34
CA GLU A 87 -8.21 -19.68 -4.72
C GLU A 87 -9.62 -19.46 -5.30
N ASN A 88 -9.96 -18.23 -5.70
CA ASN A 88 -11.29 -17.88 -6.21
C ASN A 88 -11.34 -17.81 -7.74
N LYS A 89 -11.00 -18.92 -8.43
CA LYS A 89 -10.94 -18.99 -9.90
C LYS A 89 -12.24 -18.68 -10.64
N THR A 90 -13.38 -18.71 -9.95
CA THR A 90 -14.69 -18.35 -10.49
C THR A 90 -14.90 -16.85 -10.60
N LEU A 91 -14.09 -16.05 -9.89
CA LEU A 91 -14.13 -14.59 -9.95
C LEU A 91 -13.13 -14.10 -11.01
N PRO A 92 -13.57 -13.21 -11.92
CA PRO A 92 -12.66 -12.53 -12.82
C PRO A 92 -11.57 -11.77 -12.04
N ILE A 93 -10.32 -11.93 -12.43
CA ILE A 93 -9.20 -11.14 -11.88
C ILE A 93 -9.37 -9.64 -12.12
N GLU A 94 -10.11 -9.29 -13.19
CA GLU A 94 -10.49 -7.93 -13.54
C GLU A 94 -11.29 -7.27 -12.42
N ASP A 95 -12.22 -7.96 -11.75
CA ASP A 95 -13.02 -7.35 -10.68
C ASP A 95 -12.15 -6.88 -9.50
N THR A 96 -11.14 -7.68 -9.15
CA THR A 96 -10.21 -7.35 -8.07
C THR A 96 -9.26 -6.23 -8.48
N THR A 97 -8.70 -6.32 -9.68
CA THR A 97 -7.73 -5.33 -10.18
C THR A 97 -8.40 -3.99 -10.55
N ASP A 98 -9.65 -4.01 -11.00
CA ASP A 98 -10.47 -2.82 -11.25
C ASP A 98 -10.83 -2.11 -9.96
N CYS A 99 -11.16 -2.86 -8.90
CA CYS A 99 -11.36 -2.29 -7.57
C CYS A 99 -10.09 -1.57 -7.08
N LEU A 100 -8.93 -2.24 -7.16
CA LEU A 100 -7.64 -1.66 -6.73
C LEU A 100 -7.25 -0.42 -7.55
N SER A 101 -7.40 -0.48 -8.88
CA SER A 101 -7.10 0.66 -9.76
C SER A 101 -8.06 1.83 -9.56
N THR A 102 -9.34 1.56 -9.28
CA THR A 102 -10.33 2.59 -8.94
C THR A 102 -9.95 3.29 -7.64
N MET A 103 -9.58 2.53 -6.60
CA MET A 103 -9.09 3.10 -5.34
C MET A 103 -7.84 3.98 -5.54
N ALA A 104 -6.88 3.51 -6.35
CA ALA A 104 -5.68 4.28 -6.68
C ALA A 104 -6.05 5.60 -7.39
N CYS A 105 -6.96 5.53 -8.36
CA CYS A 105 -7.44 6.69 -9.11
C CYS A 105 -8.15 7.70 -8.21
N VAL A 106 -9.05 7.25 -7.32
CA VAL A 106 -9.74 8.12 -6.37
C VAL A 106 -8.74 8.83 -5.45
N CYS A 107 -7.78 8.11 -4.87
CA CYS A 107 -6.75 8.74 -4.03
C CYS A 107 -5.92 9.76 -4.81
N ARG A 108 -5.50 9.45 -6.04
CA ARG A 108 -4.76 10.37 -6.91
C ARG A 108 -5.56 11.63 -7.19
N VAL A 109 -6.83 11.51 -7.61
CA VAL A 109 -7.71 12.66 -7.92
C VAL A 109 -7.94 13.52 -6.69
N MET A 110 -8.14 12.92 -5.51
CA MET A 110 -8.30 13.65 -4.26
C MET A 110 -7.07 14.48 -3.89
N LEU A 111 -5.88 13.98 -4.20
CA LEU A 111 -4.61 14.63 -3.89
C LEU A 111 -4.18 15.66 -4.95
N GLU A 112 -4.49 15.41 -6.22
CA GLU A 112 -4.14 16.28 -7.35
C GLU A 112 -5.08 17.49 -7.47
N THR A 113 -6.38 17.29 -7.20
CA THR A 113 -7.41 18.33 -7.37
C THR A 113 -7.38 19.31 -6.20
N PRO A 114 -7.03 20.60 -6.39
CA PRO A 114 -6.91 21.58 -5.30
C PRO A 114 -8.17 21.73 -4.47
N GLU A 115 -9.35 21.63 -5.09
CA GLU A 115 -10.67 21.75 -4.46
C GLU A 115 -10.97 20.59 -3.50
N TYR A 116 -10.37 19.43 -3.73
CA TYR A 116 -10.44 18.28 -2.82
C TYR A 116 -9.30 18.30 -1.82
N ARG A 117 -8.12 18.76 -2.26
CA ARG A 117 -6.95 18.89 -1.41
C ARG A 117 -7.19 19.88 -0.28
N CYS A 118 -7.85 21.01 -0.54
CA CYS A 118 -8.17 22.02 0.47
C CYS A 118 -9.20 21.55 1.51
N ARG A 119 -9.93 20.46 1.22
CA ARG A 119 -10.87 19.84 2.17
C ARG A 119 -10.17 18.93 3.17
N PHE A 120 -8.90 18.59 2.97
CA PHE A 120 -8.11 17.94 4.01
C PHE A 120 -7.76 18.98 5.08
N THR A 121 -8.44 18.89 6.22
CA THR A 121 -8.16 19.74 7.39
C THR A 121 -6.90 19.31 8.14
N ASN A 122 -6.47 18.05 7.95
CA ASN A 122 -5.30 17.47 8.61
C ASN A 122 -4.31 16.86 7.61
N THR A 123 -3.04 17.22 7.75
CA THR A 123 -1.88 16.64 7.06
C THR A 123 -1.82 15.11 7.21
N ASP A 124 -2.21 14.56 8.36
CA ASP A 124 -2.22 13.11 8.58
C ASP A 124 -3.21 12.38 7.66
N THR A 125 -4.36 12.99 7.38
CA THR A 125 -5.37 12.42 6.46
C THR A 125 -4.87 12.44 5.02
N MET A 126 -4.11 13.47 4.65
CA MET A 126 -3.46 13.56 3.35
C MET A 126 -2.36 12.48 3.20
N LEU A 127 -1.51 12.30 4.22
CA LEU A 127 -0.49 11.24 4.25
C LEU A 127 -1.12 9.84 4.27
N PHE A 128 -2.24 9.65 4.95
CA PHE A 128 -3.02 8.42 4.89
C PHE A 128 -3.49 8.13 3.46
N CYS A 129 -4.03 9.14 2.76
CA CYS A 129 -4.46 8.99 1.37
C CYS A 129 -3.30 8.59 0.44
N MET A 130 -2.11 9.17 0.64
CA MET A 130 -0.90 8.78 -0.11
C MET A 130 -0.45 7.35 0.21
N ARG A 131 -0.51 6.94 1.48
CA ARG A 131 -0.20 5.56 1.90
C ARG A 131 -1.17 4.55 1.29
N VAL A 132 -2.47 4.86 1.30
CA VAL A 132 -3.49 4.01 0.66
C VAL A 132 -3.20 3.91 -0.83
N MET A 133 -2.95 5.03 -1.52
CA MET A 133 -2.63 5.05 -2.94
C MET A 133 -1.44 4.14 -3.28
N VAL A 134 -0.33 4.28 -2.56
CA VAL A 134 0.89 3.48 -2.78
C VAL A 134 0.67 2.01 -2.44
N GLY A 135 -0.05 1.73 -1.35
CA GLY A 135 -0.40 0.37 -0.97
C GLY A 135 -1.21 -0.35 -2.05
N VAL A 136 -2.27 0.26 -2.56
CA VAL A 136 -3.11 -0.36 -3.61
C VAL A 136 -2.38 -0.49 -4.94
N ILE A 137 -1.47 0.44 -5.28
CA ILE A 137 -0.61 0.33 -6.48
C ILE A 137 0.26 -0.92 -6.38
N ILE A 138 0.89 -1.15 -5.23
CA ILE A 138 1.76 -2.31 -5.03
C ILE A 138 0.94 -3.60 -5.06
N LEU A 139 -0.24 -3.64 -4.43
CA LEU A 139 -1.13 -4.79 -4.53
C LEU A 139 -1.54 -5.08 -5.98
N TYR A 140 -1.94 -4.04 -6.72
CA TYR A 140 -2.30 -4.17 -8.13
C TYR A 140 -1.11 -4.70 -8.94
N ASP A 141 0.10 -4.21 -8.70
CA ASP A 141 1.29 -4.65 -9.42
C ASP A 141 1.62 -6.13 -9.21
N HIS A 142 1.32 -6.69 -8.03
CA HIS A 142 1.55 -8.11 -7.76
C HIS A 142 0.44 -9.02 -8.29
N VAL A 143 -0.80 -8.52 -8.33
CA VAL A 143 -1.99 -9.29 -8.74
C VAL A 143 -2.21 -9.23 -10.24
N HIS A 144 -2.05 -8.06 -10.86
CA HIS A 144 -2.35 -7.86 -12.27
C HIS A 144 -1.31 -8.55 -13.16
N PRO A 145 -1.71 -9.30 -14.21
CA PRO A 145 -0.77 -10.11 -15.00
C PRO A 145 0.36 -9.33 -15.67
N VAL A 146 0.11 -8.09 -16.07
CA VAL A 146 1.09 -7.20 -16.71
C VAL A 146 1.67 -6.15 -15.75
N GLY A 147 1.22 -6.13 -14.49
CA GLY A 147 1.64 -5.16 -13.49
C GLY A 147 1.04 -3.77 -13.62
N ALA A 148 1.42 -2.89 -12.70
CA ALA A 148 0.98 -1.50 -12.62
C ALA A 148 1.70 -0.58 -13.62
N PHE A 149 2.87 -1.00 -14.11
CA PHE A 149 3.79 -0.18 -14.92
C PHE A 149 3.63 -0.34 -16.43
N ALA A 150 2.86 -1.34 -16.87
CA ALA A 150 2.56 -1.55 -18.29
C ALA A 150 1.70 -0.40 -18.85
N LYS A 151 1.85 -0.10 -20.14
CA LYS A 151 1.03 0.92 -20.82
C LYS A 151 -0.47 0.60 -20.84
N THR A 152 -0.82 -0.68 -20.72
CA THR A 152 -2.19 -1.18 -20.67
C THR A 152 -2.77 -1.17 -19.25
N SER A 153 -1.98 -0.81 -18.24
CA SER A 153 -2.43 -0.67 -16.85
C SER A 153 -3.48 0.42 -16.74
N LYS A 154 -4.49 0.19 -15.88
CA LYS A 154 -5.50 1.21 -15.53
C LYS A 154 -4.98 2.26 -14.55
N ILE A 155 -3.77 2.07 -13.99
CA ILE A 155 -3.15 2.99 -13.04
C ILE A 155 -2.27 4.00 -13.77
N ASP A 156 -2.59 5.28 -13.61
CA ASP A 156 -1.72 6.38 -14.04
C ASP A 156 -0.53 6.54 -13.07
N MET A 157 0.49 5.70 -13.27
CA MET A 157 1.70 5.72 -12.44
C MET A 157 2.44 7.06 -12.50
N LYS A 158 2.42 7.76 -13.64
CA LYS A 158 3.08 9.05 -13.79
C LYS A 158 2.41 10.10 -12.91
N GLY A 159 1.07 10.17 -12.95
CA GLY A 159 0.29 11.04 -12.08
C GLY A 159 0.47 10.73 -10.60
N CYS A 160 0.45 9.44 -10.22
CA CYS A 160 0.66 9.02 -8.83
C CYS A 160 2.05 9.44 -8.29
N ILE A 161 3.13 9.22 -9.06
CA ILE A 161 4.48 9.60 -8.64
C ILE A 161 4.63 11.13 -8.57
N LYS A 162 4.00 11.86 -9.51
CA LYS A 162 4.00 13.32 -9.51
C LYS A 162 3.38 13.89 -8.23
N VAL A 163 2.21 13.40 -7.84
CA VAL A 163 1.52 13.81 -6.59
C VAL A 163 2.40 13.58 -5.35
N LEU A 164 3.16 12.48 -5.31
CA LEU A 164 4.10 12.22 -4.23
C LEU A 164 5.28 13.20 -4.26
N LYS A 165 5.89 13.44 -5.43
CA LYS A 165 7.02 14.38 -5.59
C LYS A 165 6.67 15.84 -5.32
N GLU A 166 5.40 16.21 -5.37
CA GLU A 166 4.92 17.54 -4.99
C GLU A 166 4.91 17.75 -3.46
N GLN A 167 5.12 16.71 -2.66
CA GLN A 167 5.21 16.81 -1.21
C GLN A 167 6.65 17.01 -0.73
N PRO A 168 6.85 17.51 0.50
CA PRO A 168 8.17 17.55 1.13
C PRO A 168 8.81 16.16 1.17
N SER A 169 10.05 16.05 0.65
CA SER A 169 10.75 14.76 0.46
C SER A 169 10.83 13.92 1.74
N ASN A 170 11.06 14.56 2.89
CA ASN A 170 11.10 13.91 4.20
C ASN A 170 9.81 13.14 4.58
N SER A 171 8.66 13.53 4.01
CA SER A 171 7.36 12.93 4.35
C SER A 171 6.97 11.74 3.46
N VAL A 172 7.52 11.65 2.24
CA VAL A 172 7.12 10.69 1.20
C VAL A 172 8.25 9.78 0.71
N GLU A 173 9.50 9.99 1.14
CA GLU A 173 10.63 9.16 0.70
C GLU A 173 10.42 7.67 0.99
N GLY A 174 9.83 7.34 2.14
CA GLY A 174 9.46 5.96 2.48
C GLY A 174 8.44 5.35 1.50
N LEU A 175 7.52 6.16 0.97
CA LEU A 175 6.53 5.72 -0.02
C LEU A 175 7.16 5.53 -1.40
N LEU A 176 8.07 6.43 -1.80
CA LEU A 176 8.84 6.28 -3.03
C LEU A 176 9.75 5.05 -2.98
N ASN A 177 10.35 4.76 -1.83
CA ASN A 177 11.15 3.56 -1.62
C ASN A 177 10.30 2.28 -1.64
N ALA A 178 9.09 2.30 -1.10
CA ALA A 178 8.17 1.17 -1.25
C ALA A 178 7.86 0.87 -2.73
N LEU A 179 7.65 1.92 -3.54
CA LEU A 179 7.49 1.76 -5.00
C LEU A 179 8.77 1.27 -5.70
N ARG A 180 9.96 1.57 -5.19
CA ARG A 180 11.23 1.12 -5.78
C ARG A 180 11.53 -0.35 -5.50
N TYR A 181 11.29 -0.78 -4.28
CA TYR A 181 11.81 -2.05 -3.77
C TYR A 181 10.75 -3.13 -3.60
N THR A 182 9.48 -2.77 -3.45
CA THR A 182 8.40 -3.75 -3.20
C THR A 182 7.62 -4.11 -4.46
N THR A 183 7.68 -3.29 -5.51
CA THR A 183 7.01 -3.59 -6.79
C THR A 183 7.69 -4.71 -7.56
N ARG A 184 6.90 -5.50 -8.28
CA ARG A 184 7.34 -6.62 -9.09
C ARG A 184 7.79 -6.19 -10.49
N HIS A 185 7.02 -5.32 -11.17
CA HIS A 185 7.22 -5.07 -12.61
C HIS A 185 7.96 -3.76 -12.91
N LEU A 186 8.41 -2.99 -11.90
CA LEU A 186 9.18 -1.75 -12.12
C LEU A 186 10.44 -2.00 -12.96
N ASN A 187 11.07 -3.16 -12.76
CA ASN A 187 12.32 -3.53 -13.41
C ASN A 187 12.17 -4.27 -14.74
N ASP A 188 10.96 -4.44 -15.26
CA ASP A 188 10.70 -5.12 -16.54
C ASP A 188 11.01 -4.25 -17.76
N ASP A 189 11.53 -4.85 -18.84
CA ASP A 189 11.84 -4.14 -20.10
C ASP A 189 10.63 -3.43 -20.73
N SER A 190 9.41 -3.89 -20.41
CA SER A 190 8.15 -3.28 -20.83
C SER A 190 7.86 -1.94 -20.13
N THR A 191 8.49 -1.68 -18.98
CA THR A 191 8.27 -0.48 -18.17
C THR A 191 8.91 0.76 -18.78
N SER A 192 8.13 1.83 -18.90
CA SER A 192 8.57 3.10 -19.51
C SER A 192 9.82 3.68 -18.81
N LYS A 193 10.84 4.01 -19.61
CA LYS A 193 12.07 4.69 -19.14
C LYS A 193 11.77 5.98 -18.37
N GLN A 194 10.71 6.69 -18.73
CA GLN A 194 10.30 7.91 -18.02
C GLN A 194 9.84 7.61 -16.60
N ILE A 195 9.08 6.53 -16.37
CA ILE A 195 8.59 6.16 -15.04
C ILE A 195 9.77 5.72 -14.16
N ARG A 196 10.72 4.97 -14.72
CA ARG A 196 11.95 4.59 -14.03
C ARG A 196 12.77 5.82 -13.62
N ALA A 197 12.96 6.79 -14.52
CA ALA A 197 13.67 8.02 -14.22
C ALA A 197 12.96 8.88 -13.16
N LEU A 198 11.64 8.78 -13.01
CA LEU A 198 10.91 9.44 -11.93
C LEU A 198 11.13 8.75 -10.58
N LEU A 199 11.49 7.48 -10.54
CA LEU A 199 11.79 6.74 -9.32
C LEU A 199 13.30 6.56 -9.10
N GLN A 200 14.17 7.08 -9.97
CA GLN A 200 15.61 7.20 -9.73
C GLN A 200 15.90 8.57 -9.11
#